data_AF-A0A6V7JWC6-F1
#
_entry.id   AF-A0A6V7JWC6-F1
#
_cell.length_a   1.000
_cell.length_b   1.000
_cell.length_c   1.000
_cell.angle_alpha   90.00
_cell.angle_beta   90.00
_cell.angle_gamma   90.00
#
_symmetry.space_group_name_H-M   'P 1'
#
loop_
_entity.id
_entity.type
_entity.pdbx_description
1 polymer ?
#
loop_
_entity_poly.entity_id
_entity_poly.type
_entity_poly.pdbx_seq_one_letter_code
_entity_poly.pdbx_strand_id
1 'polypeptide(L)'
;MITDILISLDDKYLYFNNWLQGDVRQYDITDRRNPKLVGQVFLGGKILSDSKIRVIEDRELESQPDPVLVKGRRLYGAPQMIQLSLDGKRLYISTSIFKPWDIQFYPEHV
;
A
#
# COMPACT_ATOMS: atom_id res chain seq x y z
N MET A 1 -7.45 -4.78 2.53
CA MET A 1 -6.89 -5.80 3.44
C MET A 1 -5.56 -5.29 3.94
N ILE A 2 -5.46 -5.02 5.23
CA ILE A 2 -4.21 -4.61 5.87
C ILE A 2 -3.44 -5.86 6.26
N THR A 3 -2.13 -5.92 5.97
CA THR A 3 -1.33 -7.13 6.23
C THR A 3 -0.10 -6.87 7.09
N ASP A 4 0.37 -5.63 7.16
CA ASP A 4 1.52 -5.21 7.93
C ASP A 4 1.32 -3.79 8.47
N ILE A 5 1.90 -3.51 9.64
CA ILE A 5 1.86 -2.21 10.31
C ILE A 5 3.24 -1.90 10.89
N LEU A 6 3.62 -0.63 10.88
CA LEU A 6 4.89 -0.17 11.42
C LEU A 6 4.75 1.20 12.06
N ILE A 7 5.41 1.40 13.21
CA ILE A 7 5.48 2.70 13.88
C ILE A 7 6.90 3.26 13.69
N SER A 8 7.01 4.56 13.41
CA SER A 8 8.32 5.22 13.34
C SER A 8 9.00 5.24 14.71
N LEU A 9 10.34 5.25 14.74
CA LEU A 9 11.10 5.20 15.99
C LEU A 9 10.88 6.40 16.92
N ASP A 10 10.43 7.53 16.37
CA ASP A 10 10.04 8.72 17.13
C ASP A 10 8.59 8.68 17.63
N ASP A 11 7.89 7.55 17.45
CA ASP A 11 6.47 7.32 17.80
C ASP A 11 5.49 8.31 17.17
N LYS A 12 5.91 9.05 16.13
CA LYS A 12 5.11 10.08 15.50
C LYS A 12 4.20 9.55 14.39
N TYR A 13 4.62 8.52 13.67
CA TYR A 13 3.91 8.04 12.49
C TYR A 13 3.58 6.55 12.56
N LEU A 14 2.36 6.21 12.18
CA LEU A 14 1.91 4.87 11.87
C LEU A 14 1.88 4.69 10.36
N TYR A 15 2.50 3.62 9.88
CA TYR A 15 2.42 3.16 8.51
C TYR A 15 1.66 1.85 8.46
N PHE A 16 0.85 1.66 7.43
CA PHE A 16 0.30 0.36 7.10
C PHE A 16 0.12 0.23 5.59
N ASN A 17 0.16 -1.01 5.12
CA ASN A 17 -0.11 -1.34 3.73
C ASN A 17 -1.55 -1.88 3.59
N ASN A 18 -2.19 -1.59 2.46
CA ASN A 18 -3.43 -2.22 2.05
C ASN A 18 -3.14 -3.16 0.88
N TRP A 19 -2.63 -4.36 1.16
CA TRP A 19 -2.21 -5.31 0.12
C TRP A 19 -3.27 -5.63 -0.93
N LEU A 20 -4.57 -5.62 -0.61
CA LEU A 20 -5.60 -5.84 -1.63
C LEU A 20 -5.88 -4.56 -2.46
N GLN A 21 -5.93 -3.39 -1.82
CA GLN A 21 -6.28 -2.14 -2.49
C GLN A 21 -5.10 -1.61 -3.32
N GLY A 22 -3.89 -1.69 -2.78
CA GLY A 22 -2.67 -1.32 -3.47
C GLY A 22 -1.91 -0.15 -2.88
N ASP A 23 -2.38 0.48 -1.81
CA ASP A 23 -1.75 1.66 -1.23
C ASP A 23 -1.02 1.40 0.09
N VAL A 24 -0.03 2.25 0.36
CA VAL A 24 0.56 2.42 1.69
C VAL A 24 0.10 3.76 2.23
N ARG A 25 -0.28 3.79 3.51
CA ARG A 25 -0.71 5.00 4.19
C ARG A 25 0.23 5.34 5.33
N GLN A 26 0.36 6.63 5.58
CA GLN A 26 1.09 7.22 6.69
C GLN A 26 0.11 8.07 7.49
N TYR A 27 0.01 7.81 8.78
CA TYR A 27 -0.80 8.57 9.73
C TYR A 27 0.09 9.24 10.76
N ASP A 28 -0.12 10.52 11.02
CA ASP A 28 0.41 11.19 12.21
C ASP A 28 -0.39 10.72 13.43
N ILE A 29 0.32 10.15 14.40
CA ILE A 29 -0.21 9.59 15.65
C ILE A 29 0.33 10.33 16.89
N THR A 30 0.78 11.58 16.74
CA THR A 30 1.16 12.46 17.86
C THR A 30 0.03 12.52 18.90
N ASP A 31 -1.23 12.57 18.45
CA ASP A 31 -2.41 12.25 19.24
C ASP A 31 -2.96 10.86 18.86
N ARG A 32 -2.65 9.85 19.67
CA ARG A 32 -3.02 8.45 19.42
C ARG A 32 -4.54 8.21 19.41
N ARG A 33 -5.34 9.11 20.01
CA ARG A 33 -6.80 9.02 19.98
C ARG A 33 -7.41 9.58 18.70
N ASN A 34 -6.64 10.38 17.96
CA ASN A 34 -7.09 11.00 16.73
C ASN A 34 -6.01 10.93 15.63
N PRO A 35 -5.69 9.73 15.10
CA PRO A 35 -4.74 9.57 13.99
C PRO A 35 -5.16 10.37 12.76
N LYS A 36 -4.20 11.04 12.12
CA LYS A 36 -4.46 11.89 10.94
C LYS A 36 -3.73 11.35 9.72
N LEU A 37 -4.45 11.06 8.63
CA LEU A 37 -3.82 10.66 7.37
C LEU A 37 -2.98 11.83 6.83
N VAL A 38 -1.68 11.61 6.64
CA VAL A 38 -0.73 12.63 6.15
C VAL A 38 0.02 12.21 4.89
N GLY A 39 -0.07 10.94 4.49
CA GLY A 39 0.54 10.44 3.27
C GLY A 39 -0.14 9.18 2.75
N GLN A 40 -0.22 9.06 1.44
CA GLN A 40 -0.76 7.90 0.73
C GLN A 40 0.00 7.72 -0.58
N VAL A 41 0.40 6.50 -0.89
CA VAL A 41 1.04 6.16 -2.17
C VAL A 41 0.49 4.84 -2.69
N PHE A 42 0.03 4.82 -3.93
CA PHE A 42 -0.39 3.59 -4.62
C PHE A 42 0.82 2.89 -5.25
N LEU A 43 0.90 1.58 -5.04
CA LEU A 43 1.98 0.69 -5.47
C LEU A 43 1.38 -0.64 -5.99
N GLY A 44 0.60 -0.57 -7.08
CA GLY A 44 -0.09 -1.72 -7.63
C GLY A 44 -1.48 -1.90 -7.01
N GLY A 45 -1.87 -3.14 -6.72
CA GLY A 45 -3.18 -3.46 -6.14
C GLY A 45 -4.22 -3.96 -7.12
N LYS A 46 -5.39 -4.31 -6.59
CA LYS A 46 -6.50 -4.86 -7.38
C LYS A 46 -7.44 -3.86 -7.99
N ILE A 47 -7.46 -2.64 -7.49
CA ILE A 47 -8.39 -1.60 -7.96
C ILE A 47 -7.76 -0.68 -9.01
N LEU A 48 -6.66 -1.09 -9.64
CA LEU A 48 -6.06 -0.31 -10.72
C LEU A 48 -7.05 -0.06 -11.86
N SER A 49 -6.91 1.07 -12.56
CA SER A 49 -7.78 1.51 -13.66
C SER A 49 -7.85 0.53 -14.83
N ASP A 50 -6.81 -0.30 -15.01
CA ASP A 50 -6.72 -1.34 -16.04
C ASP A 50 -7.06 -2.75 -15.54
N SER A 51 -7.54 -2.88 -14.30
CA SER A 51 -7.88 -4.17 -13.72
C SER A 51 -9.27 -4.66 -14.18
N LYS A 52 -9.53 -5.96 -13.97
CA LYS A 52 -10.87 -6.55 -14.21
C LYS A 52 -11.90 -6.17 -13.13
N ILE A 53 -11.49 -5.42 -12.10
CA ILE A 53 -12.34 -5.01 -10.99
C ILE A 53 -12.78 -3.57 -11.20
N ARG A 54 -14.10 -3.37 -11.13
CA ARG A 54 -14.71 -2.05 -11.16
C ARG A 54 -15.09 -1.62 -9.74
N VAL A 55 -14.60 -0.48 -9.32
CA VAL A 55 -15.03 0.18 -8.07
C VAL A 55 -16.37 0.87 -8.35
N ILE A 56 -17.39 0.56 -7.54
CA ILE A 56 -18.75 1.08 -7.71
C ILE A 56 -18.98 2.35 -6.87
N GLU A 57 -18.40 2.39 -5.67
CA GLU A 57 -18.42 3.53 -4.76
C GLU A 57 -17.02 3.68 -4.16
N ASP A 58 -16.48 4.88 -4.21
CA ASP A 58 -15.28 5.30 -3.50
C ASP A 58 -15.55 6.69 -2.92
N ARG A 59 -15.21 6.88 -1.64
CA ARG A 59 -15.40 8.15 -0.93
C ARG A 59 -14.09 8.93 -0.79
N GLU A 60 -12.97 8.28 -1.06
CA GLU A 60 -11.63 8.84 -0.93
C GLU A 60 -11.07 9.26 -2.29
N LEU A 61 -11.30 8.46 -3.34
CA LEU A 61 -10.78 8.71 -4.68
C LEU A 61 -11.85 9.11 -5.69
N GLU A 62 -11.51 10.02 -6.60
CA GLU A 62 -12.36 10.39 -7.74
C GLU A 62 -12.35 9.31 -8.85
N SER A 63 -11.25 8.57 -8.97
CA SER A 63 -11.06 7.52 -9.97
C SER A 63 -10.17 6.39 -9.46
N GLN A 64 -10.30 5.22 -10.08
CA GLN A 64 -9.39 4.10 -9.84
C GLN A 64 -7.92 4.50 -10.14
N PRO A 65 -6.93 4.12 -9.32
CA PRO A 65 -5.52 4.50 -9.51
C PRO A 65 -4.92 3.91 -10.79
N ASP A 66 -3.98 4.62 -11.40
CA ASP A 66 -3.28 4.11 -12.57
C ASP A 66 -2.20 3.06 -12.23
N PRO A 67 -1.89 2.15 -13.17
CA PRO A 67 -0.78 1.21 -13.02
C PRO A 67 0.54 1.92 -12.77
N VAL A 68 1.30 1.39 -11.82
CA VAL A 68 2.60 1.98 -11.44
C VAL A 68 3.71 1.46 -12.34
N LEU A 69 4.47 2.39 -12.92
CA LEU A 69 5.65 2.12 -13.74
C LEU A 69 6.89 2.63 -13.03
N VAL A 70 7.79 1.72 -12.66
CA VAL A 70 9.07 2.04 -12.04
C VAL A 70 10.19 1.79 -13.05
N LYS A 71 10.87 2.86 -13.46
CA LYS A 71 11.96 2.81 -14.46
C LYS A 71 11.54 2.06 -15.75
N GLY A 72 10.33 2.34 -16.24
CA GLY A 72 9.76 1.71 -17.44
C GLY A 72 9.27 0.28 -17.26
N ARG A 73 9.31 -0.29 -16.05
CA ARG A 73 8.76 -1.62 -15.76
C ARG A 73 7.49 -1.51 -14.92
N ARG A 74 6.46 -2.24 -15.31
CA ARG A 74 5.22 -2.32 -14.54
C ARG A 74 5.48 -3.00 -13.20
N LEU A 75 4.96 -2.40 -12.13
CA LEU A 75 4.89 -3.02 -10.82
C LEU A 75 3.65 -3.92 -10.75
N TYR A 76 3.87 -5.22 -10.55
CA TYR A 76 2.81 -6.20 -10.29
C TYR A 76 2.71 -6.47 -8.79
N GLY A 77 1.59 -7.05 -8.37
CA GLY A 77 1.30 -7.28 -6.96
C GLY A 77 0.82 -5.99 -6.29
N ALA A 78 1.13 -5.86 -5.00
CA ALA A 78 0.68 -4.77 -4.14
C ALA A 78 1.61 -4.65 -2.93
N PRO A 79 1.67 -3.50 -2.22
CA PRO A 79 2.58 -3.34 -1.10
C PRO A 79 2.24 -4.34 0.01
N GLN A 80 3.25 -5.02 0.56
CA GLN A 80 3.13 -6.05 1.60
C GLN A 80 4.03 -5.72 2.79
N MET A 81 5.14 -6.43 3.03
CA MET A 81 6.02 -6.13 4.16
C MET A 81 6.57 -4.72 4.00
N ILE A 82 6.57 -3.97 5.10
CA ILE A 82 7.13 -2.62 5.16
C ILE A 82 8.24 -2.54 6.20
N GLN A 83 9.30 -1.78 5.88
CA GLN A 83 10.40 -1.50 6.79
C GLN A 83 10.80 -0.04 6.67
N LEU A 84 10.86 0.66 7.80
CA LEU A 84 11.32 2.05 7.84
C LEU A 84 12.81 2.12 8.19
N SER A 85 13.51 3.06 7.57
CA SER A 85 14.88 3.39 7.96
C SER A 85 14.92 4.00 9.36
N LEU A 86 16.05 3.84 10.06
CA LEU A 86 16.22 4.35 11.43
C LEU A 86 16.02 5.86 11.54
N ASP A 87 16.37 6.62 10.49
CA ASP A 87 16.17 8.06 10.43
C ASP A 87 14.74 8.48 10.03
N GLY A 88 13.84 7.52 9.78
CA GLY A 88 12.44 7.77 9.42
C GLY A 88 12.21 8.34 8.02
N LYS A 89 13.26 8.44 7.18
CA LYS A 89 13.18 9.14 5.88
C LYS A 89 12.87 8.24 4.69
N ARG A 90 12.99 6.92 4.84
CA ARG A 90 12.85 5.95 3.73
C ARG A 90 12.00 4.77 4.20
N LEU A 91 10.96 4.48 3.44
CA LEU A 91 10.14 3.29 3.63
C LEU A 91 10.45 2.29 2.50
N TYR A 92 10.86 1.09 2.88
CA TYR A 92 11.15 -0.03 1.99
C TYR A 92 9.98 -1.01 2.01
N ILE A 93 9.62 -1.54 0.85
CA ILE A 93 8.38 -2.28 0.65
C ILE A 93 8.64 -3.49 -0.26
N SER A 94 8.08 -4.64 0.09
CA SER A 94 7.98 -5.83 -0.78
C SER A 94 6.53 -6.07 -1.21
N THR A 95 6.29 -7.05 -2.09
CA THR A 95 4.97 -7.25 -2.73
C THR A 95 4.27 -8.59 -2.47
N SER A 96 5.01 -9.61 -2.02
CA SER A 96 4.50 -10.98 -1.82
C SER A 96 4.14 -11.20 -0.35
N ILE A 97 3.01 -11.85 -0.07
CA ILE A 97 2.61 -12.25 1.29
C ILE A 97 2.87 -13.74 1.54
N PHE A 98 2.29 -14.58 0.71
CA PHE A 98 2.31 -16.02 0.84
C PHE A 98 1.91 -16.63 -0.51
N LYS A 99 2.74 -17.52 -1.04
CA LYS A 99 2.63 -17.97 -2.44
C LYS A 99 1.22 -18.41 -2.89
N PRO A 100 0.48 -19.25 -2.16
CA PRO A 100 -0.89 -19.59 -2.53
C PRO A 100 -1.83 -18.37 -2.67
N TRP A 101 -1.66 -17.37 -1.80
CA TRP A 101 -2.47 -16.15 -1.83
C TRP A 101 -2.00 -15.22 -2.95
N ASP A 102 -0.69 -15.13 -3.17
CA ASP A 102 -0.15 -14.37 -4.29
C ASP A 102 -0.68 -14.92 -5.63
N ILE A 103 -0.73 -16.25 -5.80
CA ILE A 103 -1.32 -16.87 -7.00
C ILE A 103 -2.82 -16.58 -7.12
N GLN A 104 -3.56 -16.72 -6.01
CA GLN A 104 -5.01 -16.52 -6.02
C GLN A 104 -5.39 -15.06 -6.32
N PHE A 105 -4.72 -14.12 -5.66
CA PHE A 105 -5.04 -12.70 -5.80
C PHE A 105 -4.24 -12.10 -6.94
N TYR A 106 -2.92 -12.22 -7.01
CA TYR A 106 -2.09 -11.57 -8.03
C TYR A 106 -1.37 -12.58 -8.95
N PRO A 107 -2.08 -13.33 -9.81
CA PRO A 107 -1.45 -14.33 -10.67
C PRO A 107 -0.43 -13.73 -11.64
N GLU A 108 -0.59 -12.48 -12.06
CA GLU A 108 0.33 -11.76 -12.94
C GLU A 108 1.69 -11.42 -12.27
N HIS A 109 1.75 -11.55 -10.94
CA HIS A 109 2.92 -11.21 -10.11
C HIS A 109 3.82 -12.42 -9.84
N VAL A 110 3.34 -13.66 -10.08
CA VAL A 110 3.99 -14.92 -9.68
C VAL A 110 4.37 -15.76 -10.89
#